data_AF-A0A536SEL5-F1
#
_entry.id   AF-A0A536SEL5-F1
#
_cell.length_a   1.000
_cell.length_b   1.000
_cell.length_c   1.000
_cell.angle_alpha   90.00
_cell.angle_beta   90.00
_cell.angle_gamma   90.00
#
_symmetry.space_group_name_H-M   'P 1'
#
loop_
_entity.id
_entity.type
_entity.pdbx_description
1 polymer ?
#
loop_
_entity_poly.entity_id
_entity_poly.type
_entity_poly.pdbx_seq_one_letter_code
_entity_poly.pdbx_strand_id
1 'polypeptide(L)'
;MVLREVNTDNLDVFIAGTSRGAISAVATNLIGAGIALSSAVTRSTGVTGPLWIGDPSHPNLLPGFVARPSHVLWNTLDQCFVTVPADSQKLADDLGAASDFVTGGLIADPTDQCGAQHLHGFYAIEPEAVGKTTAWLDGRVAALAGNKRPDAAFALLPTAVGVPLQIDLAALTRDVDGDPLSYTLSHVGSGRGGTVTLSGAVLTYTPPADATGGTDNFVYVVTDGRGGVNAAVIRIRIGG
;
A
#
# COMPACT_ATOMS: atom_id res chain seq x y z
N MET A 1 -3.40 -15.48 -0.49
CA MET A 1 -2.32 -14.97 0.35
C MET A 1 -2.76 -15.09 1.80
N VAL A 2 -2.25 -16.09 2.52
CA VAL A 2 -2.52 -16.26 3.95
C VAL A 2 -1.44 -15.46 4.69
N LEU A 3 -1.78 -14.24 5.13
CA LEU A 3 -0.93 -13.42 6.00
C LEU A 3 -0.92 -13.99 7.43
N ARG A 4 -0.50 -15.24 7.66
CA ARG A 4 -0.55 -15.81 9.01
C ARG A 4 0.74 -16.39 9.59
N GLU A 5 1.79 -16.54 8.81
CA GLU A 5 3.17 -16.76 9.27
C GLU A 5 4.01 -15.98 8.24
N VAL A 6 4.80 -14.94 8.53
CA VAL A 6 6.15 -14.97 9.11
C VAL A 6 6.57 -13.52 9.47
N ASN A 7 5.99 -12.91 10.50
CA ASN A 7 6.55 -11.68 11.10
C ASN A 7 6.54 -11.82 12.63
N THR A 8 7.29 -12.82 13.12
CA THR A 8 7.33 -13.21 14.53
C THR A 8 7.87 -12.11 15.44
N ASP A 9 8.73 -11.26 14.89
CA ASP A 9 9.35 -10.16 15.61
C ASP A 9 8.50 -8.89 15.54
N ASN A 10 7.36 -8.96 14.86
CA ASN A 10 6.41 -7.88 14.64
C ASN A 10 7.12 -6.60 14.16
N LEU A 11 8.01 -6.74 13.18
CA LEU A 11 8.73 -5.64 12.57
C LEU A 11 7.84 -4.84 11.63
N ASP A 12 8.20 -3.58 11.41
CA ASP A 12 7.52 -2.75 10.43
C ASP A 12 7.65 -3.31 9.02
N VAL A 13 6.57 -3.17 8.24
CA VAL A 13 6.50 -3.63 6.87
C VAL A 13 6.54 -2.43 5.94
N PHE A 14 7.50 -2.39 5.03
CA PHE A 14 7.61 -1.39 3.98
C PHE A 14 7.27 -2.03 2.63
N ILE A 15 6.63 -1.27 1.74
CA ILE A 15 6.25 -1.76 0.42
C ILE A 15 7.07 -1.04 -0.63
N ALA A 16 7.80 -1.77 -1.45
CA ALA A 16 8.56 -1.22 -2.56
C ALA A 16 7.90 -1.54 -3.90
N GLY A 17 7.92 -0.58 -4.83
CA GLY A 17 7.37 -0.75 -6.16
C GLY A 17 8.21 -0.04 -7.21
N THR A 18 8.78 -0.82 -8.14
CA THR A 18 9.55 -0.29 -9.27
C THR A 18 8.71 -0.31 -10.54
N SER A 19 8.75 0.77 -11.35
CA SER A 19 8.01 0.81 -12.62
C SER A 19 6.52 0.52 -12.41
N ARG A 20 5.96 -0.46 -13.11
CA ARG A 20 4.58 -0.93 -12.95
C ARG A 20 4.30 -1.51 -11.55
N GLY A 21 5.33 -1.95 -10.83
CA GLY A 21 5.21 -2.40 -9.44
C GLY A 21 4.73 -1.28 -8.50
N ALA A 22 4.96 -0.01 -8.84
CA ALA A 22 4.46 1.14 -8.09
C ALA A 22 2.93 1.14 -7.98
N ILE A 23 2.21 0.63 -9.00
CA ILE A 23 0.75 0.51 -9.02
C ILE A 23 0.29 -0.36 -7.85
N SER A 24 0.90 -1.53 -7.71
CA SER A 24 0.58 -2.48 -6.63
C SER A 24 0.98 -1.92 -5.27
N ALA A 25 2.14 -1.27 -5.17
CA ALA A 25 2.61 -0.67 -3.92
C ALA A 25 1.65 0.42 -3.41
N VAL A 26 1.15 1.26 -4.29
CA VAL A 26 0.20 2.34 -3.96
C VAL A 26 -1.17 1.78 -3.64
N ALA A 27 -1.67 0.84 -4.44
CA ALA A 27 -2.95 0.18 -4.18
C ALA A 27 -2.99 -0.52 -2.81
N THR A 28 -1.84 -0.92 -2.28
CA THR A 28 -1.70 -1.61 -0.99
C THR A 28 -1.10 -0.73 0.11
N ASN A 29 -0.87 0.56 -0.12
CA ASN A 29 -0.12 1.43 0.81
C ASN A 29 -0.62 1.36 2.26
N LEU A 30 -1.94 1.21 2.46
CA LEU A 30 -2.55 1.20 3.79
C LEU A 30 -1.98 0.12 4.72
N ILE A 31 -1.44 -0.98 4.20
CA ILE A 31 -0.90 -2.09 5.03
C ILE A 31 0.59 -1.93 5.40
N GLY A 32 1.27 -0.93 4.85
CA GLY A 32 2.68 -0.66 5.12
C GLY A 32 2.89 0.51 6.07
N ALA A 33 4.04 0.54 6.75
CA ALA A 33 4.55 1.68 7.53
C ALA A 33 5.14 2.79 6.62
N GLY A 34 5.39 2.46 5.35
CA GLY A 34 5.83 3.39 4.31
C GLY A 34 5.91 2.71 2.95
N ILE A 35 5.94 3.50 1.89
CA ILE A 35 6.11 3.01 0.52
C ILE A 35 7.32 3.65 -0.18
N ALA A 36 8.12 2.85 -0.86
CA ALA A 36 9.24 3.30 -1.69
C ALA A 36 8.94 3.03 -3.16
N LEU A 37 8.94 4.06 -3.98
CA LEU A 37 8.59 3.99 -5.40
C LEU A 37 9.81 4.38 -6.22
N SER A 38 10.18 3.56 -7.21
CA SER A 38 11.33 3.85 -8.08
C SER A 38 10.94 3.78 -9.56
N SER A 39 11.24 4.82 -10.32
CA SER A 39 10.86 4.97 -11.73
C SER A 39 9.38 4.62 -11.93
N ALA A 40 8.49 5.17 -11.10
CA ALA A 40 7.09 4.74 -11.05
C ALA A 40 6.39 4.99 -12.40
N VAL A 41 5.54 4.05 -12.81
CA VAL A 41 4.65 4.28 -13.96
C VAL A 41 3.60 5.30 -13.59
N THR A 42 3.61 6.39 -14.32
CA THR A 42 2.68 7.50 -14.15
C THR A 42 1.87 7.70 -15.42
N ARG A 43 0.68 8.26 -15.27
CA ARG A 43 -0.17 8.61 -16.39
C ARG A 43 -0.75 9.99 -16.14
N SER A 44 -0.12 11.01 -16.73
CA SER A 44 -0.74 12.32 -16.93
C SER A 44 -0.01 13.09 -18.04
N THR A 45 -0.24 12.72 -19.30
CA THR A 45 0.26 13.53 -20.41
C THR A 45 -0.68 14.72 -20.62
N GLY A 46 -0.42 15.84 -19.94
CA GLY A 46 -0.89 17.17 -20.38
C GLY A 46 -2.24 17.68 -19.86
N VAL A 47 -2.73 17.22 -18.71
CA VAL A 47 -3.95 17.78 -18.08
C VAL A 47 -3.60 18.44 -16.75
N THR A 48 -4.15 19.63 -16.50
CA THR A 48 -4.09 20.30 -15.19
C THR A 48 -4.75 19.39 -14.14
N GLY A 49 -3.99 18.78 -13.24
CA GLY A 49 -4.53 17.85 -12.23
C GLY A 49 -3.48 17.00 -11.49
N PRO A 50 -3.90 16.16 -10.52
CA PRO A 50 -3.02 15.22 -9.84
C PRO A 50 -2.53 14.12 -10.79
N LEU A 51 -1.30 13.68 -10.59
CA LEU A 51 -0.69 12.59 -11.34
C LEU A 51 -1.28 11.26 -10.87
N TRP A 52 -1.52 10.33 -11.79
CA TRP A 52 -1.98 8.98 -11.45
C TRP A 52 -0.83 7.99 -11.56
N ILE A 53 -0.73 7.07 -10.61
CA ILE A 53 0.20 5.95 -10.72
C ILE A 53 -0.52 4.81 -11.44
N GLY A 54 -0.37 4.74 -12.76
CA GLY A 54 -1.07 3.75 -13.59
C GLY A 54 -2.32 4.30 -14.27
N ASP A 55 -3.52 3.93 -13.83
CA ASP A 55 -4.77 4.20 -14.55
C ASP A 55 -5.72 5.15 -13.79
N PRO A 56 -6.22 6.23 -14.43
CA PRO A 56 -7.10 7.20 -13.78
C PRO A 56 -8.51 6.70 -13.43
N SER A 57 -8.91 5.53 -13.94
CA SER A 57 -10.19 4.91 -13.57
C SER A 57 -10.18 4.23 -12.19
N HIS A 58 -9.02 4.16 -11.53
CA HIS A 58 -8.85 3.45 -10.25
C HIS A 58 -8.50 4.43 -9.12
N PRO A 59 -9.48 4.90 -8.33
CA PRO A 59 -9.28 5.95 -7.33
C PRO A 59 -8.21 5.65 -6.28
N ASN A 60 -7.94 4.38 -5.99
CA ASN A 60 -6.89 3.94 -5.08
C ASN A 60 -5.46 4.09 -5.64
N LEU A 61 -5.31 4.58 -6.86
CA LEU A 61 -4.04 4.93 -7.49
C LEU A 61 -3.78 6.45 -7.51
N LEU A 62 -4.66 7.25 -6.89
CA LEU A 62 -4.44 8.67 -6.66
C LEU A 62 -3.42 8.90 -5.54
N PRO A 63 -2.61 9.96 -5.65
CA PRO A 63 -1.78 10.43 -4.54
C PRO A 63 -2.59 10.69 -3.27
N GLY A 64 -3.80 11.25 -3.40
CA GLY A 64 -4.71 11.48 -2.26
C GLY A 64 -5.23 10.21 -1.56
N PHE A 65 -5.04 9.02 -2.14
CA PHE A 65 -5.33 7.74 -1.47
C PHE A 65 -4.16 7.26 -0.60
N VAL A 66 -2.95 7.77 -0.83
CA VAL A 66 -1.76 7.35 -0.09
C VAL A 66 -1.74 8.02 1.27
N ALA A 67 -1.85 7.21 2.33
CA ALA A 67 -1.89 7.69 3.71
C ALA A 67 -0.57 7.42 4.46
N ARG A 68 0.49 7.04 3.74
CA ARG A 68 1.76 6.59 4.33
C ARG A 68 2.93 7.46 3.88
N PRO A 69 3.95 7.62 4.73
CA PRO A 69 5.23 8.19 4.33
C PRO A 69 5.73 7.50 3.06
N SER A 70 6.08 8.30 2.06
CA SER A 70 6.43 7.83 0.73
C SER A 70 7.81 8.33 0.33
N HIS A 71 8.49 7.56 -0.51
CA HIS A 71 9.71 7.95 -1.22
C HIS A 71 9.55 7.74 -2.71
N VAL A 72 10.01 8.69 -3.51
CA VAL A 72 10.03 8.60 -4.97
C VAL A 72 11.46 8.79 -5.46
N LEU A 73 11.99 7.78 -6.15
CA LEU A 73 13.30 7.77 -6.77
C LEU A 73 13.17 7.67 -8.29
N TRP A 74 13.93 8.44 -9.05
CA TRP A 74 14.01 8.28 -10.51
C TRP A 74 15.42 8.54 -11.04
N ASN A 75 15.65 8.12 -12.28
CA ASN A 75 16.84 8.54 -13.03
C ASN A 75 16.51 9.81 -13.81
N THR A 76 17.34 10.86 -13.69
CA THR A 76 17.14 12.13 -14.42
C THR A 76 17.24 11.97 -15.93
N LEU A 77 17.88 10.89 -16.39
CA LEU A 77 18.03 10.53 -17.80
C LEU A 77 17.09 9.40 -18.22
N ASP A 78 16.07 9.05 -17.41
CA ASP A 78 15.10 8.03 -17.80
C ASP A 78 14.38 8.40 -19.11
N GLN A 79 14.35 7.45 -20.03
CA GLN A 79 13.75 7.59 -21.36
C GLN A 79 12.49 6.74 -21.52
N CYS A 80 12.09 6.00 -20.49
CA CYS A 80 10.87 5.20 -20.56
C CYS A 80 9.64 6.12 -20.73
N PHE A 81 8.88 5.87 -21.79
CA PHE A 81 7.76 6.72 -22.23
C PHE A 81 6.58 6.77 -21.26
N VAL A 82 6.55 5.90 -20.24
CA VAL A 82 5.53 5.90 -19.17
C VAL A 82 6.07 6.40 -17.82
N THR A 83 7.36 6.78 -17.74
CA THR A 83 8.01 7.22 -16.50
C THR A 83 8.93 8.41 -16.78
N VAL A 84 8.34 9.56 -17.09
CA VAL A 84 9.12 10.76 -17.40
C VAL A 84 9.71 11.34 -16.11
N PRO A 85 10.98 11.82 -16.10
CA PRO A 85 11.57 12.42 -14.90
C PRO A 85 10.77 13.58 -14.30
N ALA A 86 10.17 14.41 -15.14
CA ALA A 86 9.29 15.50 -14.70
C ALA A 86 8.02 14.99 -14.00
N ASP A 87 7.45 13.88 -14.48
CA ASP A 87 6.31 13.23 -13.84
C ASP A 87 6.71 12.62 -12.50
N SER A 88 7.92 12.08 -12.37
CA SER A 88 8.41 11.53 -11.10
C SER A 88 8.55 12.61 -10.03
N GLN A 89 9.06 13.80 -10.40
CA GLN A 89 9.08 14.94 -9.49
C GLN A 89 7.66 15.37 -9.11
N LYS A 90 6.76 15.52 -10.09
CA LYS A 90 5.37 15.87 -9.82
C LYS A 90 4.69 14.83 -8.91
N LEU A 91 5.00 13.56 -9.09
CA LEU A 91 4.47 12.50 -8.25
C LEU A 91 4.89 12.68 -6.80
N ALA A 92 6.18 12.96 -6.58
CA ALA A 92 6.69 13.22 -5.25
C ALA A 92 5.96 14.40 -4.59
N ASP A 93 5.76 15.49 -5.34
CA ASP A 93 5.07 16.68 -4.86
C ASP A 93 3.59 16.38 -4.52
N ASP A 94 2.87 15.68 -5.41
CA ASP A 94 1.46 15.31 -5.20
C ASP A 94 1.27 14.35 -4.01
N LEU A 95 2.27 13.50 -3.73
CA LEU A 95 2.28 12.60 -2.57
C LEU A 95 2.75 13.29 -1.28
N GLY A 96 3.40 14.46 -1.36
CA GLY A 96 4.20 15.00 -0.25
C GLY A 96 5.33 14.04 0.17
N ALA A 97 5.86 13.28 -0.78
CA ALA A 97 6.88 12.26 -0.55
C ALA A 97 8.27 12.87 -0.36
N ALA A 98 9.14 12.14 0.34
CA ALA A 98 10.57 12.37 0.18
C ALA A 98 10.97 12.00 -1.27
N SER A 99 11.93 12.70 -1.84
CA SER A 99 12.38 12.45 -3.20
C SER A 99 13.89 12.42 -3.33
N ASP A 100 14.35 11.56 -4.22
CA ASP A 100 15.73 11.45 -4.64
C ASP A 100 15.79 11.24 -6.15
N PHE A 101 16.95 11.54 -6.72
CA PHE A 101 17.27 11.17 -8.08
C PHE A 101 18.70 10.65 -8.20
N VAL A 102 18.93 9.86 -9.23
CA VAL A 102 20.26 9.48 -9.72
C VAL A 102 20.44 9.96 -11.16
N THR A 103 21.68 10.02 -11.63
CA THR A 103 21.99 10.43 -13.00
C THR A 103 23.00 9.48 -13.62
N GLY A 104 22.79 9.10 -14.87
CA GLY A 104 23.71 8.22 -15.61
C GLY A 104 23.21 6.78 -15.68
N GLY A 105 24.14 5.83 -15.76
CA GLY A 105 23.87 4.42 -16.07
C GLY A 105 24.31 4.02 -17.48
N LEU A 106 24.09 2.75 -17.82
CA LEU A 106 24.41 2.19 -19.12
C LEU A 106 23.14 1.79 -19.87
N ILE A 107 23.19 1.91 -21.20
CA ILE A 107 22.16 1.39 -22.11
C ILE A 107 22.74 0.12 -22.75
N ALA A 108 22.35 -1.05 -22.25
CA ALA A 108 22.75 -2.32 -22.85
C ALA A 108 21.75 -2.78 -23.92
N ASP A 109 20.46 -2.53 -23.70
CA ASP A 109 19.41 -2.76 -24.68
C ASP A 109 18.75 -1.43 -25.09
N PRO A 110 19.17 -0.81 -26.22
CA PRO A 110 18.57 0.43 -26.70
C PRO A 110 17.17 0.25 -27.29
N THR A 111 16.69 -0.99 -27.46
CA THR A 111 15.37 -1.28 -28.04
C THR A 111 14.26 -1.29 -26.99
N ASP A 112 14.60 -1.48 -25.72
CA ASP A 112 13.68 -1.46 -24.58
C ASP A 112 14.05 -0.35 -23.57
N GLN A 113 13.57 0.87 -23.82
CA GLN A 113 13.82 2.03 -22.96
C GLN A 113 13.24 1.88 -21.55
N CYS A 114 12.24 1.02 -21.38
CA CYS A 114 11.60 0.70 -20.10
C CYS A 114 12.15 -0.60 -19.49
N GLY A 115 13.18 -1.18 -20.08
CA GLY A 115 13.78 -2.43 -19.66
C GLY A 115 14.70 -2.26 -18.45
N ALA A 116 14.96 -3.37 -17.77
CA ALA A 116 15.88 -3.41 -16.64
C ALA A 116 17.35 -3.13 -17.03
N GLN A 117 17.71 -3.35 -18.30
CA GLN A 117 19.06 -3.11 -18.84
C GLN A 117 19.20 -1.74 -19.53
N HIS A 118 18.32 -0.81 -19.15
CA HIS A 118 18.30 0.57 -19.60
C HIS A 118 18.39 1.52 -18.39
N LEU A 119 18.45 2.83 -18.65
CA LEU A 119 18.47 3.88 -17.63
C LEU A 119 17.27 3.83 -16.68
N HIS A 120 16.12 3.33 -17.17
CA HIS A 120 14.90 3.11 -16.40
C HIS A 120 15.09 2.12 -15.24
N GLY A 121 15.87 1.06 -15.49
CA GLY A 121 16.21 0.02 -14.53
C GLY A 121 17.41 0.33 -13.64
N PHE A 122 17.98 1.54 -13.73
CA PHE A 122 19.20 1.95 -13.02
C PHE A 122 20.44 1.11 -13.38
N TYR A 123 20.48 0.55 -14.59
CA TYR A 123 21.54 -0.36 -15.00
C TYR A 123 22.94 0.28 -14.88
N ALA A 124 23.85 -0.42 -14.20
CA ALA A 124 25.21 0.00 -13.83
C ALA A 124 25.33 1.18 -12.85
N ILE A 125 24.23 1.64 -12.26
CA ILE A 125 24.18 2.60 -11.14
C ILE A 125 23.29 2.09 -10.00
N GLU A 126 23.01 0.79 -9.97
CA GLU A 126 22.16 0.14 -8.98
C GLU A 126 22.62 0.42 -7.54
N PRO A 127 23.92 0.40 -7.19
CA PRO A 127 24.36 0.70 -5.83
C PRO A 127 23.96 2.10 -5.36
N GLU A 128 23.95 3.10 -6.26
CA GLU A 128 23.53 4.47 -5.91
C GLU A 128 22.02 4.54 -5.69
N ALA A 129 21.23 3.94 -6.59
CA ALA A 129 19.78 3.89 -6.48
C ALA A 129 19.31 3.13 -5.22
N VAL A 130 19.92 1.98 -4.95
CA VAL A 130 19.68 1.19 -3.74
C VAL A 130 20.12 1.96 -2.49
N GLY A 131 21.27 2.64 -2.53
CA GLY A 131 21.77 3.44 -1.42
C GLY A 131 20.79 4.55 -1.00
N LYS A 132 20.20 5.26 -1.96
CA LYS A 132 19.20 6.31 -1.68
C LYS A 132 17.92 5.74 -1.09
N THR A 133 17.40 4.67 -1.68
CA THR A 133 16.19 4.00 -1.18
C THR A 133 16.38 3.47 0.23
N THR A 134 17.51 2.80 0.48
CA THR A 134 17.82 2.22 1.79
C THR A 134 18.09 3.29 2.85
N ALA A 135 18.77 4.39 2.50
CA ALA A 135 18.95 5.51 3.43
C ALA A 135 17.61 6.11 3.89
N TRP A 136 16.64 6.24 2.98
CA TRP A 136 15.29 6.66 3.37
C TRP A 136 14.61 5.63 4.28
N LEU A 137 14.66 4.33 3.94
CA LEU A 137 14.11 3.26 4.75
C LEU A 137 14.74 3.21 6.16
N ASP A 138 16.05 3.35 6.27
CA ASP A 138 16.77 3.41 7.54
C ASP A 138 16.31 4.60 8.38
N GLY A 139 16.12 5.77 7.76
CA GLY A 139 15.54 6.93 8.42
C GLY A 139 14.11 6.68 8.92
N ARG A 140 13.30 5.92 8.17
CA ARG A 140 11.96 5.50 8.60
C ARG A 140 12.02 4.53 9.78
N VAL A 141 12.86 3.51 9.72
CA VAL A 141 13.06 2.54 10.82
C VAL A 141 13.53 3.26 12.07
N ALA A 142 14.48 4.19 11.95
CA ALA A 142 14.95 5.00 13.06
C ALA A 142 13.85 5.88 13.66
N ALA A 143 12.97 6.47 12.83
CA ALA A 143 11.84 7.26 13.30
C ALA A 143 10.77 6.43 14.03
N LEU A 144 10.70 5.12 13.77
CA LEU A 144 9.81 4.17 14.43
C LEU A 144 10.46 3.53 15.67
N ALA A 145 11.74 3.83 15.95
CA ALA A 145 12.45 3.25 17.07
C ALA A 145 11.74 3.55 18.40
N GLY A 146 11.49 2.49 19.18
CA GLY A 146 10.79 2.58 20.46
C GLY A 146 9.26 2.60 20.35
N ASN A 147 8.71 2.43 19.16
CA ASN A 147 7.29 2.13 18.92
C ASN A 147 7.17 0.68 18.45
N LYS A 148 6.20 -0.06 18.98
CA LYS A 148 5.85 -1.42 18.57
C LYS A 148 4.53 -1.35 17.84
N ARG A 149 4.53 -1.81 16.60
CA ARG A 149 3.31 -1.86 15.80
C ARG A 149 2.20 -2.66 16.52
N PRO A 150 0.94 -2.30 16.32
CA PRO A 150 -0.18 -3.03 16.90
C PRO A 150 -0.23 -4.47 16.38
N ASP A 151 -0.72 -5.38 17.21
CA ASP A 151 -1.12 -6.72 16.81
C ASP A 151 -2.52 -6.70 16.18
N ALA A 152 -2.71 -7.49 15.12
CA ALA A 152 -4.00 -7.67 14.47
C ALA A 152 -4.29 -9.16 14.22
N ALA A 153 -5.41 -9.65 14.75
CA ALA A 153 -5.79 -11.05 14.66
C ALA A 153 -6.69 -11.34 13.44
N PHE A 154 -6.44 -12.48 12.81
CA PHE A 154 -7.38 -13.10 11.88
C PHE A 154 -8.67 -13.49 12.62
N ALA A 155 -9.83 -13.30 11.98
CA ALA A 155 -11.12 -13.79 12.48
C ALA A 155 -11.85 -14.62 11.42
N LEU A 156 -12.49 -15.71 11.87
CA LEU A 156 -13.44 -16.50 11.09
C LEU A 156 -14.79 -16.48 11.79
N LEU A 157 -15.78 -15.84 11.18
CA LEU A 157 -17.08 -15.60 11.81
C LEU A 157 -18.22 -16.12 10.93
N PRO A 158 -19.23 -16.80 11.50
CA PRO A 158 -20.44 -17.15 10.77
C PRO A 158 -21.43 -15.98 10.76
N THR A 159 -22.25 -15.90 9.72
CA THR A 159 -23.47 -15.10 9.70
C THR A 159 -24.55 -15.76 8.85
N ALA A 160 -25.81 -15.44 9.14
CA ALA A 160 -26.94 -15.83 8.30
C ALA A 160 -27.07 -14.90 7.09
N VAL A 161 -27.68 -15.43 6.03
CA VAL A 161 -28.00 -14.67 4.81
C VAL A 161 -28.87 -13.45 5.16
N GLY A 162 -28.53 -12.27 4.63
CA GLY A 162 -29.26 -11.03 4.87
C GLY A 162 -29.20 -10.46 6.29
N VAL A 163 -28.48 -11.10 7.23
CA VAL A 163 -28.41 -10.66 8.63
C VAL A 163 -27.14 -9.83 8.86
N PRO A 164 -27.25 -8.58 9.33
CA PRO A 164 -26.10 -7.77 9.69
C PRO A 164 -25.27 -8.42 10.81
N LEU A 165 -23.97 -8.55 10.56
CA LEU A 165 -22.98 -8.98 11.55
C LEU A 165 -22.15 -7.77 11.97
N GLN A 166 -22.14 -7.47 13.27
CA GLN A 166 -21.27 -6.46 13.87
C GLN A 166 -20.03 -7.13 14.46
N ILE A 167 -18.86 -6.58 14.17
CA ILE A 167 -17.56 -7.12 14.54
C ILE A 167 -16.78 -5.99 15.22
N ASP A 168 -16.43 -6.20 16.49
CA ASP A 168 -15.58 -5.30 17.24
C ASP A 168 -14.10 -5.60 16.96
N LEU A 169 -13.44 -4.73 16.21
CA LEU A 169 -12.02 -4.86 15.86
C LEU A 169 -11.10 -4.60 17.06
N ALA A 170 -11.56 -3.87 18.08
CA ALA A 170 -10.77 -3.65 19.30
C ALA A 170 -10.58 -4.96 20.08
N ALA A 171 -11.52 -5.90 19.98
CA ALA A 171 -11.39 -7.23 20.57
C ALA A 171 -10.40 -8.13 19.79
N LEU A 172 -10.00 -7.74 18.58
CA LEU A 172 -9.09 -8.48 17.70
C LEU A 172 -7.70 -7.85 17.59
N THR A 173 -7.47 -6.74 18.29
CA THR A 173 -6.24 -5.97 18.19
C THR A 173 -5.68 -5.64 19.56
N ARG A 174 -4.38 -5.37 19.60
CA ARG A 174 -3.71 -4.97 20.84
C ARG A 174 -2.50 -4.14 20.50
N ASP A 175 -2.29 -3.08 21.26
CA ASP A 175 -1.05 -2.33 21.28
C ASP A 175 -0.30 -2.63 22.57
N VAL A 176 1.00 -2.93 22.50
CA VAL A 176 1.80 -3.24 23.69
C VAL A 176 2.34 -1.99 24.38
N ASP A 177 2.46 -0.89 23.66
CA ASP A 177 2.89 0.41 24.18
C ASP A 177 1.69 1.19 24.77
N GLY A 178 0.47 0.75 24.47
CA GLY A 178 -0.77 1.32 24.99
C GLY A 178 -1.30 2.49 24.18
N ASP A 179 -0.83 2.63 22.93
CA ASP A 179 -1.21 3.71 22.05
C ASP A 179 -2.66 3.54 21.54
N PRO A 180 -3.43 4.64 21.37
CA PRO A 180 -4.79 4.59 20.84
C PRO A 180 -4.83 4.03 19.41
N LEU A 181 -5.71 3.05 19.19
CA LEU A 181 -5.84 2.39 17.89
C LEU A 181 -6.95 2.98 17.04
N SER A 182 -6.66 3.13 15.75
CA SER A 182 -7.61 3.52 14.71
C SER A 182 -7.66 2.49 13.59
N TYR A 183 -8.80 2.39 12.91
CA TYR A 183 -9.11 1.31 11.99
C TYR A 183 -9.54 1.86 10.63
N THR A 184 -9.12 1.18 9.57
CA THR A 184 -9.60 1.39 8.21
C THR A 184 -9.79 0.05 7.51
N LEU A 185 -10.47 0.06 6.35
CA LEU A 185 -10.52 -1.09 5.47
C LEU A 185 -9.64 -0.83 4.25
N SER A 186 -8.91 -1.86 3.79
CA SER A 186 -8.12 -1.72 2.57
C SER A 186 -9.00 -1.54 1.32
N HIS A 187 -10.23 -2.06 1.38
CA HIS A 187 -11.31 -1.81 0.43
C HIS A 187 -12.67 -1.98 1.10
N VAL A 188 -13.70 -1.35 0.53
CA VAL A 188 -15.09 -1.46 0.99
C VAL A 188 -15.97 -2.33 0.07
N GLY A 189 -15.39 -2.94 -0.96
CA GLY A 189 -16.12 -3.87 -1.85
C GLY A 189 -16.33 -5.24 -1.20
N SER A 190 -17.54 -5.81 -1.35
CA SER A 190 -17.84 -7.21 -1.01
C SER A 190 -17.67 -8.09 -2.25
N GLY A 191 -16.95 -9.20 -2.12
CA GLY A 191 -16.83 -10.20 -3.19
C GLY A 191 -18.11 -11.00 -3.43
N ARG A 192 -19.11 -10.82 -2.57
CA ARG A 192 -20.42 -11.49 -2.61
C ARG A 192 -21.58 -10.53 -2.90
N GLY A 193 -21.32 -9.24 -3.10
CA GLY A 193 -22.37 -8.23 -3.34
C GLY A 193 -23.08 -7.71 -2.08
N GLY A 194 -22.54 -8.00 -0.89
CA GLY A 194 -23.03 -7.44 0.37
C GLY A 194 -22.56 -6.00 0.61
N THR A 195 -22.94 -5.43 1.74
CA THR A 195 -22.48 -4.11 2.17
C THR A 195 -21.56 -4.22 3.37
N VAL A 196 -20.53 -3.37 3.41
CA VAL A 196 -19.63 -3.25 4.57
C VAL A 196 -19.46 -1.78 4.92
N THR A 197 -19.53 -1.49 6.22
CA THR A 197 -19.23 -0.17 6.78
C THR A 197 -18.32 -0.32 7.99
N LEU A 198 -17.54 0.72 8.26
CA LEU A 198 -16.68 0.81 9.43
C LEU A 198 -16.97 2.12 10.16
N SER A 199 -17.26 2.04 11.45
CA SER A 199 -17.47 3.20 12.32
C SER A 199 -16.65 3.02 13.60
N GLY A 200 -15.58 3.81 13.74
CA GLY A 200 -14.58 3.58 14.79
C GLY A 200 -13.98 2.18 14.66
N ALA A 201 -14.10 1.38 15.72
CA ALA A 201 -13.64 -0.02 15.74
C ALA A 201 -14.71 -1.03 15.30
N VAL A 202 -15.95 -0.61 15.01
CA VAL A 202 -17.04 -1.53 14.70
C VAL A 202 -17.20 -1.67 13.18
N LEU A 203 -16.88 -2.84 12.67
CA LEU A 203 -17.17 -3.24 11.29
C LEU A 203 -18.56 -3.87 11.24
N THR A 204 -19.42 -3.38 10.36
CA THR A 204 -20.73 -3.96 10.10
C THR A 204 -20.76 -4.53 8.69
N TYR A 205 -21.01 -5.83 8.56
CA TYR A 205 -21.19 -6.51 7.28
C TYR A 205 -22.60 -7.06 7.16
N THR A 206 -23.29 -6.75 6.07
CA THR A 206 -24.59 -7.34 5.72
C THR A 206 -24.44 -8.15 4.44
N PRO A 207 -24.51 -9.49 4.49
CA PRO A 207 -24.56 -10.31 3.28
C PRO A 207 -25.79 -9.97 2.42
N PRO A 208 -25.77 -10.22 1.11
CA PRO A 208 -26.97 -10.14 0.28
C PRO A 208 -28.09 -11.02 0.83
N ALA A 209 -29.33 -10.57 0.73
CA ALA A 209 -30.50 -11.33 1.17
C ALA A 209 -30.79 -12.56 0.29
N ASP A 210 -30.28 -12.57 -0.95
CA ASP A 210 -30.40 -13.65 -1.93
C ASP A 210 -29.16 -14.54 -2.01
N ALA A 211 -28.19 -14.36 -1.10
CA ALA A 211 -26.98 -15.17 -1.09
C ALA A 211 -27.30 -16.65 -0.84
N THR A 212 -26.74 -17.53 -1.67
CA THR A 212 -26.86 -18.99 -1.54
C THR A 212 -25.82 -19.61 -0.59
N GLY A 213 -25.15 -18.76 0.19
CA GLY A 213 -24.05 -19.10 1.09
C GLY A 213 -22.67 -18.80 0.50
N GLY A 214 -21.63 -19.18 1.24
CA GLY A 214 -20.23 -19.06 0.82
C GLY A 214 -19.36 -18.25 1.76
N THR A 215 -18.29 -17.67 1.24
CA THR A 215 -17.32 -16.92 2.03
C THR A 215 -17.04 -15.56 1.41
N ASP A 216 -16.98 -14.54 2.27
CA ASP A 216 -16.47 -13.21 1.95
C ASP A 216 -15.24 -12.90 2.81
N ASN A 217 -14.37 -12.02 2.32
CA ASN A 217 -13.13 -11.66 3.02
C ASN A 217 -12.93 -10.15 3.00
N PHE A 218 -12.59 -9.60 4.15
CA PHE A 218 -12.25 -8.19 4.33
C PHE A 218 -10.88 -8.09 4.98
N VAL A 219 -10.10 -7.10 4.57
CA VAL A 219 -8.83 -6.79 5.24
C VAL A 219 -9.02 -5.49 6.01
N TYR A 220 -8.97 -5.59 7.34
CA TYR A 220 -8.92 -4.41 8.18
C TYR A 220 -7.47 -4.06 8.46
N VAL A 221 -7.22 -2.77 8.57
CA VAL A 221 -5.93 -2.17 8.90
C VAL A 221 -6.11 -1.48 10.23
N VAL A 222 -5.14 -1.66 11.12
CA VAL A 222 -5.04 -0.99 12.40
C VAL A 222 -3.76 -0.17 12.45
N THR A 223 -3.84 1.04 13.01
CA THR A 223 -2.67 1.89 13.25
C THR A 223 -2.75 2.55 14.62
N ASP A 224 -1.58 2.69 15.25
CA ASP A 224 -1.35 3.35 16.54
C ASP A 224 -1.21 4.87 16.45
N GLY A 225 -1.26 5.44 15.23
CA GLY A 225 -1.06 6.88 15.00
C GLY A 225 0.39 7.37 15.19
N ARG A 226 1.32 6.50 15.57
CA ARG A 226 2.75 6.75 15.73
C ARG A 226 3.59 6.16 14.60
N GLY A 227 2.93 5.53 13.65
CA GLY A 227 3.52 4.98 12.43
C GLY A 227 3.55 3.46 12.38
N GLY A 228 3.21 2.80 13.49
CA GLY A 228 2.99 1.37 13.51
C GLY A 228 1.65 1.02 12.85
N VAL A 229 1.71 0.03 11.97
CA VAL A 229 0.59 -0.40 11.15
C VAL A 229 0.57 -1.91 11.10
N ASN A 230 -0.62 -2.50 11.24
CA ASN A 230 -0.83 -3.91 10.99
C ASN A 230 -2.15 -4.14 10.26
N ALA A 231 -2.29 -5.30 9.63
CA ALA A 231 -3.47 -5.64 8.87
C ALA A 231 -3.78 -7.13 9.03
N ALA A 232 -5.05 -7.47 9.14
CA ALA A 232 -5.49 -8.85 9.24
C ALA A 232 -6.78 -9.08 8.46
N VAL A 233 -7.02 -10.36 8.16
CA VAL A 233 -8.18 -10.80 7.38
C VAL A 233 -9.33 -11.16 8.33
N ILE A 234 -10.51 -10.64 8.04
CA ILE A 234 -11.78 -11.13 8.55
C ILE A 234 -12.41 -11.97 7.45
N ARG A 235 -12.65 -13.24 7.77
CA ARG A 235 -13.35 -14.18 6.91
C ARG A 235 -14.75 -14.42 7.45
N ILE A 236 -15.75 -14.22 6.61
CA ILE A 236 -17.15 -14.39 7.00
C ILE A 236 -17.76 -15.55 6.23
N ARG A 237 -18.28 -16.55 6.93
CA ARG A 237 -19.02 -17.67 6.35
C ARG A 237 -20.52 -17.37 6.37
N ILE A 238 -21.11 -17.27 5.18
CA ILE A 238 -22.51 -16.94 4.97
C ILE A 238 -23.29 -18.24 4.84
N GLY A 239 -24.39 -18.36 5.60
CA GLY A 239 -25.37 -19.45 5.42
C GLY A 239 -25.07 -20.76 6.16
N GLY A 240 -24.10 -20.77 7.08
CA GLY A 240 -23.74 -21.95 7.89
C GLY A 240 -22.58 -22.77 7.37
#